data_AF-A0A662MTJ1-F1
#
_entry.id   AF-A0A662MTJ1-F1
#
_cell.length_a   1.000
_cell.length_b   1.000
_cell.length_c   1.000
_cell.angle_alpha   90.00
_cell.angle_beta   90.00
_cell.angle_gamma   90.00
#
_symmetry.space_group_name_H-M   'P 1'
#
loop_
_entity.id
_entity.type
_entity.pdbx_description
1 polymer ?
#
loop_
_entity_poly.entity_id
_entity_poly.type
_entity_poly.pdbx_seq_one_letter_code
_entity_poly.pdbx_strand_id
1 'polypeptide(L)'
;MEDEKILLNYYMMTVPHVTVLSGAILGLLLLLRLDVKLALGLFSIFYGTSLTIIAMIVRPQFGKLGLYRISLLGFISLILMGLFLILPHL
;
A
#
# COMPACT_ATOMS: atom_id res chain seq x y z
N MET A 1 -4.39 -12.43 -20.52
CA MET A 1 -5.49 -11.45 -20.63
C MET A 1 -6.60 -11.75 -19.62
N GLU A 2 -7.06 -12.99 -19.49
CA GLU A 2 -8.12 -13.33 -18.52
C GLU A 2 -7.63 -13.26 -17.06
N ASP A 3 -6.46 -13.84 -16.75
CA ASP A 3 -5.88 -13.76 -15.39
C ASP A 3 -5.61 -12.32 -14.93
N GLU A 4 -5.14 -11.46 -15.82
CA GLU A 4 -4.95 -10.03 -15.53
C GLU A 4 -6.28 -9.35 -15.21
N LYS A 5 -7.36 -9.71 -15.91
CA LYS A 5 -8.71 -9.18 -15.64
C LYS A 5 -9.22 -9.63 -14.27
N ILE A 6 -8.94 -10.88 -13.87
CA ILE A 6 -9.30 -11.38 -12.54
C ILE A 6 -8.51 -10.66 -11.45
N LEU A 7 -7.19 -10.50 -11.62
CA LEU A 7 -6.34 -9.75 -10.70
C LEU A 7 -6.83 -8.30 -10.56
N LEU A 8 -7.20 -7.67 -11.68
CA LEU A 8 -7.69 -6.30 -11.70
C LEU A 8 -9.03 -6.18 -10.99
N ASN A 9 -9.96 -7.12 -11.19
CA ASN A 9 -11.21 -7.19 -10.44
C ASN A 9 -10.99 -7.37 -8.94
N TYR A 10 -10.07 -8.25 -8.56
CA TYR A 10 -9.71 -8.47 -7.16
C TYR A 10 -9.15 -7.20 -6.50
N TYR A 11 -8.25 -6.51 -7.20
CA TYR A 11 -7.74 -5.21 -6.77
C TYR A 11 -8.84 -4.16 -6.70
N MET A 12 -9.75 -4.08 -7.67
CA MET A 12 -10.87 -3.14 -7.66
C MET A 12 -11.81 -3.33 -6.46
N MET A 13 -11.88 -4.53 -5.88
CA MET A 13 -12.69 -4.78 -4.69
C MET A 13 -11.91 -4.53 -3.39
N THR A 14 -10.68 -5.01 -3.30
CA THR A 14 -9.94 -5.05 -2.03
C THR A 14 -9.13 -3.78 -1.78
N VAL A 15 -8.51 -3.22 -2.83
CA VAL A 15 -7.63 -2.04 -2.69
C VAL A 15 -8.41 -0.83 -2.17
N PRO A 16 -9.61 -0.48 -2.67
CA PRO A 16 -10.35 0.67 -2.15
C PRO A 16 -10.65 0.58 -0.66
N HIS A 17 -10.95 -0.60 -0.12
CA HIS A 17 -11.20 -0.78 1.32
C HIS A 17 -9.95 -0.49 2.15
N VAL A 18 -8.78 -0.98 1.72
CA VAL A 18 -7.51 -0.68 2.38
C VAL A 18 -7.11 0.78 2.20
N THR A 19 -7.37 1.38 1.03
CA THR A 19 -7.13 2.81 0.78
C THR A 19 -7.98 3.69 1.70
N VAL A 20 -9.27 3.39 1.86
CA VAL A 20 -10.18 4.13 2.76
C VAL A 20 -9.71 4.01 4.20
N LEU A 21 -9.37 2.81 4.66
CA LEU A 21 -8.85 2.59 6.01
C LEU A 21 -7.56 3.38 6.25
N SER A 22 -6.60 3.29 5.32
CA SER A 22 -5.32 4.00 5.41
C SER A 22 -5.51 5.52 5.40
N GLY A 23 -6.42 6.02 4.56
CA GLY A 23 -6.78 7.43 4.51
C GLY A 23 -7.45 7.92 5.80
N ALA A 24 -8.31 7.09 6.41
CA ALA A 24 -8.90 7.40 7.71
C ALA A 24 -7.84 7.49 8.81
N ILE A 25 -6.88 6.55 8.84
CA ILE A 25 -5.74 6.59 9.76
C ILE A 25 -4.92 7.86 9.55
N LEU A 26 -4.59 8.22 8.29
CA LEU A 26 -3.88 9.46 7.98
C LEU A 26 -4.66 10.69 8.49
N GLY A 27 -5.96 10.75 8.22
CA GLY A 27 -6.83 11.82 8.70
C GLY A 27 -6.79 11.95 10.23
N LEU A 28 -6.86 10.84 10.95
CA LEU A 28 -6.74 10.82 12.41
C LEU A 28 -5.37 11.32 12.88
N LEU A 29 -4.26 10.87 12.26
CA LEU A 29 -2.92 11.34 12.61
C LEU A 29 -2.77 12.87 12.43
N LEU A 30 -3.35 13.42 11.36
CA LEU A 30 -3.35 14.85 11.11
C LEU A 30 -4.24 15.61 12.11
N LEU A 31 -5.41 15.06 12.48
CA LEU A 31 -6.28 15.64 13.51
C LEU A 31 -5.60 15.67 14.89
N LEU A 32 -4.77 14.68 15.19
CA LEU A 32 -3.93 14.63 16.39
C LEU A 32 -2.72 15.60 16.33
N ARG A 33 -2.61 16.40 15.27
CA ARG A 33 -1.52 17.37 15.04
C ARG A 33 -0.13 16.74 14.99
N LEU A 34 -0.01 15.50 14.53
CA LEU A 34 1.31 14.95 14.21
C LEU A 34 1.94 15.72 13.05
N ASP A 35 3.27 15.79 13.05
CA ASP A 35 4.01 16.36 11.93
C ASP A 35 3.61 15.68 10.62
N VAL A 36 3.41 16.49 9.57
CA VAL A 36 2.87 16.01 8.30
C VAL A 36 3.79 14.97 7.67
N LYS A 37 5.12 15.13 7.77
CA LYS A 37 6.06 14.14 7.20
C LYS A 37 5.98 12.82 7.96
N LEU A 38 5.88 12.87 9.28
CA LEU A 38 5.72 11.69 10.12
C LEU A 38 4.39 10.98 9.82
N ALA A 39 3.28 11.72 9.74
CA ALA A 39 1.96 11.17 9.42
C ALA A 39 1.93 10.51 8.04
N LEU A 40 2.52 11.15 7.01
CA LEU A 40 2.67 10.58 5.67
C LEU A 40 3.59 9.36 5.66
N GLY A 41 4.65 9.38 6.47
CA GLY A 41 5.53 8.24 6.65
C GLY A 41 4.80 7.02 7.20
N LEU A 42 4.09 7.19 8.31
CA LEU A 42 3.26 6.13 8.93
C LEU A 42 2.19 5.62 7.96
N PHE A 43 1.50 6.53 7.27
CA PHE A 43 0.54 6.17 6.23
C PHE A 43 1.17 5.33 5.12
N SER A 44 2.32 5.76 4.60
CA SER A 44 2.97 5.11 3.47
C SER A 44 3.48 3.70 3.84
N ILE A 45 4.00 3.52 5.05
CA ILE A 45 4.34 2.19 5.58
C ILE A 45 3.08 1.33 5.72
N PHE A 46 2.07 1.81 6.44
CA PHE A 46 0.85 1.04 6.70
C PHE A 46 0.15 0.61 5.41
N TYR A 47 -0.04 1.56 4.49
CA TYR A 47 -0.69 1.31 3.21
C TYR A 47 0.16 0.39 2.32
N GLY A 48 1.46 0.68 2.18
CA GLY A 48 2.38 -0.14 1.38
C GLY A 48 2.49 -1.57 1.89
N THR A 49 2.57 -1.77 3.21
CA THR A 49 2.58 -3.10 3.84
C THR A 49 1.27 -3.83 3.61
N SER A 50 0.12 -3.17 3.78
CA SER A 50 -1.19 -3.78 3.54
C SER A 50 -1.34 -4.26 2.09
N LEU A 51 -0.94 -3.43 1.11
CA LEU A 51 -0.94 -3.80 -0.30
C LEU A 51 0.05 -4.94 -0.60
N THR A 52 1.22 -4.94 0.04
CA THR A 52 2.20 -6.02 -0.09
C THR A 52 1.65 -7.35 0.46
N ILE A 53 0.94 -7.33 1.60
CA ILE A 53 0.26 -8.51 2.14
C ILE A 53 -0.77 -9.04 1.13
N ILE A 54 -1.58 -8.16 0.56
CA ILE A 54 -2.55 -8.55 -0.47
C ILE A 54 -1.84 -9.18 -1.67
N ALA A 55 -0.76 -8.56 -2.17
CA ALA A 55 0.03 -9.11 -3.25
C ALA A 55 0.59 -10.49 -2.91
N MET A 56 1.08 -10.71 -1.67
CA MET A 56 1.58 -12.01 -1.24
C MET A 56 0.50 -13.08 -1.21
N ILE A 57 -0.73 -12.75 -0.80
CA ILE A 57 -1.86 -13.68 -0.77
C ILE A 57 -2.21 -14.16 -2.19
N VAL A 58 -2.22 -13.25 -3.15
CA VAL A 58 -2.60 -13.55 -4.54
C VAL A 58 -1.41 -14.03 -5.40
N ARG A 59 -0.19 -14.05 -4.85
CA ARG A 59 1.04 -14.48 -5.52
C ARG A 59 0.95 -15.87 -6.16
N PRO A 60 0.38 -16.92 -5.51
CA PRO A 60 0.31 -18.25 -6.13
C PRO A 60 -0.49 -18.27 -7.43
N GLN A 61 -1.48 -17.39 -7.55
CA GLN A 61 -2.40 -17.31 -8.69
C GLN A 61 -1.85 -16.40 -9.79
N PHE A 62 -1.20 -15.28 -9.43
CA PHE A 62 -0.86 -14.22 -10.39
C PHE A 62 0.63 -13.87 -10.47
N GLY A 63 1.51 -14.58 -9.75
CA GLY A 63 2.93 -14.23 -9.61
C GLY A 63 3.76 -14.20 -10.90
N LYS A 64 3.26 -14.81 -11.99
CA LYS A 64 3.90 -14.80 -13.31
C LYS A 64 3.52 -13.57 -14.15
N LEU A 65 2.45 -12.85 -13.80
CA LEU A 65 1.96 -11.70 -14.56
C LEU A 65 2.89 -10.50 -14.41
N GLY A 66 3.10 -9.76 -15.50
CA GLY A 66 3.89 -8.52 -15.49
C GLY A 66 3.27 -7.45 -14.61
N LEU A 67 1.94 -7.32 -14.67
CA LEU A 67 1.18 -6.38 -13.84
C LEU A 67 1.42 -6.61 -12.34
N TYR A 68 1.42 -7.87 -11.90
CA TYR A 68 1.70 -8.24 -10.51
C TYR A 68 3.08 -7.73 -10.05
N ARG A 69 4.12 -7.91 -10.89
CA ARG A 69 5.49 -7.48 -10.55
C ARG A 69 5.60 -5.96 -10.44
N ILE A 70 4.97 -5.22 -11.35
CA ILE A 70 4.97 -3.76 -11.33
C ILE A 70 4.23 -3.25 -10.09
N SER A 71 3.06 -3.82 -9.77
CA SER A 71 2.31 -3.48 -8.56
C SER A 71 3.14 -3.73 -7.30
N LEU A 72 3.77 -4.90 -7.19
CA LEU A 72 4.60 -5.25 -6.04
C LEU A 72 5.77 -4.27 -5.84
N LEU A 73 6.44 -3.87 -6.93
CA LEU A 73 7.50 -2.85 -6.87
C LEU A 73 6.96 -1.51 -6.34
N GLY A 74 5.79 -1.08 -6.80
CA GLY A 74 5.12 0.13 -6.29
C GLY A 74 4.76 0.04 -4.81
N PHE A 75 4.34 -1.14 -4.33
CA PHE A 75 3.99 -1.33 -2.93
C PHE A 75 5.24 -1.30 -2.03
N ILE A 76 6.33 -1.94 -2.47
CA ILE A 76 7.61 -1.91 -1.78
C ILE A 76 8.19 -0.49 -1.76
N SER A 77 8.11 0.26 -2.85
CA SER A 77 8.61 1.63 -2.90
C SER A 77 7.84 2.56 -1.95
N LEU A 78 6.53 2.36 -1.76
CA LEU A 78 5.75 3.06 -0.73
C LEU A 78 6.28 2.79 0.68
N ILE A 79 6.64 1.55 1.00
CA ILE A 79 7.23 1.20 2.31
C ILE A 79 8.57 1.91 2.48
N LEU A 80 9.44 1.83 1.48
CA LEU A 80 10.75 2.49 1.52
C LEU A 80 10.63 4.01 1.65
N MET A 81 9.68 4.63 0.94
CA MET A 81 9.40 6.05 1.07
C MET A 81 8.88 6.40 2.46
N GLY A 82 8.03 5.56 3.04
CA GLY A 82 7.56 5.73 4.41
C GLY A 82 8.70 5.68 5.43
N LEU A 83 9.59 4.70 5.32
CA LEU A 83 10.79 4.60 6.16
C LEU A 83 11.69 5.84 6.02
N PHE A 84 11.90 6.31 4.79
CA PHE A 84 12.68 7.52 4.52
C PHE A 84 12.05 8.77 5.16
N LEU A 85 10.72 8.88 5.16
CA LEU A 85 10.00 10.00 5.77
C LEU A 85 10.02 9.98 7.30
N ILE A 86 10.10 8.79 7.93
CA ILE A 86 10.14 8.64 9.40
C ILE A 86 11.56 8.78 9.95
N LEU A 87 12.60 8.42 9.19
CA LEU A 87 13.99 8.43 9.65
C LEU A 87 14.44 9.74 10.32
N PRO A 88 14.04 10.95 9.86
CA PRO A 88 14.41 12.21 10.52
C PRO A 88 13.75 12.46 11.87
N HIS A 89 12.77 11.65 12.26
CA HIS A 89 11.97 11.78 13.49
C HIS A 89 12.27 10.70 14.53
N LEU A 90 13.22 9.79 14.23
CA LEU A 90 13.83 8.84 15.19
C LEU A 90 15.02 9.49 15.91
#